data_AF-A0A7X8CQ20-F1
#
_entry.id   AF-A0A7X8CQ20-F1
#
_cell.length_a   1.000
_cell.length_b   1.000
_cell.length_c   1.000
_cell.angle_alpha   90.00
_cell.angle_beta   90.00
_cell.angle_gamma   90.00
#
_symmetry.space_group_name_H-M   'P 1'
#
loop_
_entity.id
_entity.type
_entity.pdbx_description
1 polymer ?
#
loop_
_entity_poly.entity_id
_entity_poly.type
_entity_poly.pdbx_seq_one_letter_code
_entity_poly.pdbx_strand_id
1 'polypeptide(L)' 'MVLKSLSDLKGIVTGKPPRKLVLAAAQDQHSLGAVIRAWEDRIVEPILVGDKEVIQNICYENGYNFTGL' A
#
# COMPACT_ATOMS: atom_id res chain seq x y z
N MET A 1 9.54 22.03 -13.80
CA MET A 1 8.51 20.99 -14.04
C MET A 1 7.25 21.41 -13.30
N VAL A 2 6.11 21.54 -13.97
CA VAL A 2 4.84 21.92 -13.31
C VAL A 2 4.02 20.64 -13.16
N LEU A 3 3.77 20.22 -11.92
CA LEU A 3 2.92 19.08 -11.60
C LEU A 3 1.46 19.52 -11.71
N LYS A 4 0.67 18.85 -12.55
CA LYS A 4 -0.73 19.20 -12.82
C LYS A 4 -1.71 18.14 -12.35
N SER A 5 -1.26 16.90 -12.24
CA SER A 5 -2.10 15.75 -11.87
C SER A 5 -1.41 14.83 -10.87
N LEU A 6 -2.20 14.00 -10.19
CA LEU A 6 -1.69 12.96 -9.29
C LEU A 6 -0.87 11.90 -10.06
N SER A 7 -1.20 11.66 -11.33
CA SER A 7 -0.45 10.77 -12.21
C SER A 7 0.98 11.24 -12.44
N ASP A 8 1.21 12.55 -12.46
CA ASP A 8 2.57 13.11 -12.60
C ASP A 8 3.44 12.77 -11.39
N LEU A 9 2.84 12.75 -10.18
CA LEU A 9 3.51 12.31 -8.96
C LEU A 9 3.83 10.81 -9.01
N LYS A 10 2.90 9.98 -9.50
CA LYS A 10 3.15 8.54 -9.70
C LYS A 10 4.34 8.33 -10.65
N GLY A 11 4.44 9.13 -11.71
CA GLY A 11 5.58 9.09 -12.64
C GLY A 11 6.94 9.41 -11.99
N ILE A 12 6.97 10.27 -10.96
CA ILE A 12 8.20 10.62 -10.25
C ILE A 12 8.69 9.50 -9.32
N VAL A 13 7.77 8.72 -8.75
CA VAL A 13 8.10 7.65 -7.79
C VAL A 13 8.29 6.30 -8.48
N THR A 14 7.69 6.10 -9.65
CA THR A 14 7.86 4.88 -10.46
C THR A 14 9.33 4.67 -10.80
N GLY A 15 9.86 3.47 -10.54
CA GLY A 15 11.25 3.10 -10.85
C GLY A 15 12.29 3.54 -9.81
N LYS A 16 11.89 4.28 -8.77
CA LYS A 16 12.76 4.52 -7.61
C LYS A 16 12.75 3.32 -6.66
N PRO A 17 13.79 3.14 -5.84
CA PRO A 17 13.77 2.08 -4.83
C PRO A 17 12.60 2.28 -3.86
N PRO A 18 11.88 1.19 -3.51
CA PRO A 18 10.73 1.29 -2.63
C PRO A 18 11.16 1.80 -1.26
N ARG A 19 10.29 2.61 -0.64
CA ARG A 19 10.52 3.16 0.70
C ARG A 19 9.75 2.35 1.73
N LYS A 20 10.35 2.13 2.90
CA LYS A 20 9.64 1.51 4.02
C LYS A 20 8.53 2.42 4.53
N LEU A 21 7.33 1.88 4.68
CA LEU A 21 6.15 2.59 5.18
C LEU A 21 5.51 1.76 6.29
N VAL A 22 5.26 2.36 7.45
CA VAL A 22 4.55 1.68 8.55
C VAL A 22 3.09 2.11 8.52
N LEU A 23 2.17 1.16 8.37
CA LEU A 23 0.74 1.40 8.51
C LEU A 23 0.31 1.02 9.93
N ALA A 24 0.20 2.02 10.81
CA ALA A 24 -0.14 1.82 12.21
C ALA A 24 -1.60 1.37 12.45
N ALA A 25 -2.49 1.67 11.51
CA ALA A 25 -3.92 1.31 11.56
C ALA A 25 -4.26 0.39 10.39
N ALA A 26 -3.62 -0.79 10.33
CA ALA A 26 -3.80 -1.71 9.20
C ALA A 26 -5.20 -2.35 9.12
N GLN A 27 -6.07 -2.14 10.11
CA GLN A 27 -7.46 -2.56 10.11
C GLN A 27 -8.40 -1.58 9.39
N ASP A 28 -7.92 -0.40 8.98
CA ASP A 28 -8.70 0.49 8.13
C ASP A 28 -8.66 -0.02 6.68
N GLN A 29 -9.81 -0.45 6.16
CA GLN A 29 -9.94 -1.07 4.84
C GLN A 29 -9.37 -0.20 3.71
N HIS A 30 -9.68 1.10 3.71
CA HIS A 30 -9.25 2.01 2.65
C HIS A 30 -7.73 2.25 2.69
N SER A 31 -7.18 2.41 3.90
CA SER A 31 -5.74 2.58 4.09
C SER A 31 -4.97 1.32 3.74
N LEU A 32 -5.45 0.16 4.19
CA LEU A 32 -4.85 -1.14 3.85
C LEU A 32 -4.84 -1.37 2.34
N GLY A 33 -5.98 -1.17 1.67
CA GLY A 33 -6.08 -1.31 0.22
C GLY A 33 -5.17 -0.37 -0.55
N ALA A 34 -5.02 0.89 -0.10
CA ALA A 34 -4.11 1.84 -0.72
C ALA A 34 -2.64 1.41 -0.57
N VAL A 35 -2.26 0.92 0.61
CA VAL A 35 -0.90 0.46 0.90
C VAL A 35 -0.56 -0.82 0.12
N ILE A 36 -1.48 -1.78 0.03
CA ILE A 36 -1.29 -3.00 -0.76
C ILE A 36 -1.09 -2.65 -2.24
N ARG A 37 -1.92 -1.79 -2.83
CA ARG A 37 -1.75 -1.34 -4.21
C ARG A 37 -0.40 -0.63 -4.42
N ALA A 38 0.02 0.20 -3.47
CA ALA A 38 1.32 0.87 -3.54
C ALA A 38 2.50 -0.12 -3.46
N TRP A 39 2.33 -1.23 -2.73
CA TRP A 39 3.30 -2.32 -2.67
C TRP A 39 3.34 -3.13 -3.97
N GLU A 40 2.18 -3.45 -4.56
CA GLU A 40 2.08 -4.09 -5.89
C GLU A 40 2.75 -3.25 -6.98
N ASP A 41 2.56 -1.93 -6.93
CA ASP A 41 3.23 -0.95 -7.80
C ASP A 41 4.74 -0.78 -7.49
N ARG A 42 5.28 -1.50 -6.50
CA ARG A 42 6.67 -1.43 -6.01
C ARG A 42 7.11 -0.04 -5.55
N ILE A 43 6.17 0.76 -5.05
CA ILE A 43 6.42 2.12 -4.54
C ILE A 43 6.87 2.06 -3.08
N VAL A 44 6.34 1.10 -2.30
CA VAL A 44 6.61 0.98 -0.86
C VAL A 44 6.90 -0.46 -0.44
N GLU A 45 7.63 -0.59 0.67
CA GLU A 45 7.73 -1.81 1.47
C GLU A 45 6.93 -1.60 2.76
N PRO A 46 5.69 -2.10 2.84
CA PRO A 46 4.84 -1.79 3.97
C PRO A 46 5.13 -2.70 5.17
N ILE A 47 4.97 -2.14 6.37
CA ILE A 47 4.97 -2.84 7.65
C ILE A 47 3.59 -2.58 8.26
N LEU A 48 2.77 -3.61 8.30
CA LEU A 48 1.41 -3.54 8.82
C LEU A 48 1.44 -3.79 10.33
N VAL A 49 0.82 -2.89 11.10
CA VAL A 49 0.71 -3.02 12.56
C VAL A 49 -0.77 -3.09 12.93
N GLY A 50 -1.12 -4.10 13.73
CA GLY A 50 -2.48 -4.36 14.17
C GLY A 50 -2.75 -5.84 14.41
N ASP A 51 -4.02 -6.21 14.52
CA ASP A 51 -4.46 -7.60 14.63
C ASP A 51 -4.32 -8.31 13.28
N LYS A 52 -3.51 -9.37 13.25
CA LYS A 52 -3.22 -10.13 12.04
C LYS A 52 -4.47 -10.77 11.44
N GLU A 53 -5.36 -11.33 12.25
CA GLU A 53 -6.55 -12.04 11.76
C GLU A 53 -7.52 -11.04 11.13
N VAL A 54 -7.72 -9.88 11.76
CA VAL A 54 -8.58 -8.82 11.23
C VAL A 54 -8.02 -8.30 9.90
N ILE A 55 -6.71 -8.04 9.82
CA ILE A 55 -6.06 -7.57 8.58
C ILE A 55 -6.23 -8.60 7.46
N GLN A 56 -6.00 -9.88 7.75
CA GLN A 56 -6.15 -10.95 6.78
C GLN A 56 -7.60 -11.07 6.30
N ASN A 57 -8.57 -11.04 7.21
CA ASN A 57 -10.00 -11.08 6.85
C ASN A 57 -10.39 -9.92 5.92
N ILE A 58 -9.96 -8.69 6.24
CA ILE A 58 -10.22 -7.52 5.38
C ILE A 58 -9.60 -7.74 4.00
N CYS A 59 -8.38 -8.26 3.92
CA CYS A 59 -7.76 -8.59 2.64
C CYS A 59 -8.55 -9.62 1.85
N TYR A 60 -9.01 -10.70 2.48
CA TYR A 60 -9.80 -11.75 1.83
C TYR A 60 -11.15 -11.23 1.33
N GLU A 61 -11.89 -10.49 2.18
CA GLU A 61 -13.20 -9.93 1.84
C GLU A 61 -13.14 -8.94 0.68
N ASN A 62 -12.05 -8.18 0.58
CA ASN A 62 -11.86 -7.16 -0.45
C ASN A 62 -11.08 -7.66 -1.68
N GLY A 63 -10.64 -8.91 -1.69
CA GLY A 63 -9.85 -9.49 -2.77
C GLY A 63 -8.47 -8.84 -2.94
N TYR A 64 -7.89 -8.33 -1.86
CA TYR A 64 -6.52 -7.77 -1.89
C TYR A 64 -5.50 -8.89 -1.94
N ASN A 65 -4.53 -8.77 -2.84
CA ASN A 65 -3.42 -9.71 -2.90
C ASN A 65 -2.30 -9.26 -1.96
N PHE A 66 -2.08 -10.03 -0.90
CA PHE A 66 -1.00 -9.80 0.07
C PHE A 66 0.04 -10.94 0.05
N THR A 67 0.07 -11.73 -1.03
CA THR A 67 0.96 -12.89 -1.15
C THR A 67 2.42 -12.43 -1.27
N GLY A 68 3.19 -12.50 -0.18
CA GLY A 68 4.58 -12.03 -0.12
C GLY A 68 4.83 -10.90 0.88
N LEU A 69 3.79 -10.50 1.64
CA LEU A 69 3.84 -9.55 2.75
C LEU A 69 3.93 -10.26 4.11
#